data_AF-A0A7C3BVJ9-F1
#
_entry.id   AF-A0A7C3BVJ9-F1
#
_cell.length_a   1.000
_cell.length_b   1.000
_cell.length_c   1.000
_cell.angle_alpha   90.00
_cell.angle_beta   90.00
_cell.angle_gamma   90.00
#
_symmetry.space_group_name_H-M   'P 1'
#
loop_
_entity.id
_entity.type
_entity.pdbx_description
1 polymer ?
#
loop_
_entity_poly.entity_id
_entity_poly.type
_entity_poly.pdbx_seq_one_letter_code
_entity_poly.pdbx_strand_id
1 'polypeptide(L)' 'MKNISLERPLAVIDLETTGIGYYADRIVEFSVLKFYPNGAAIYKSIRVKFKWIALFWLK' A
#
# COMPACT_ATOMS: atom_id res chain seq x y z
N MET A 1 -25.97 -5.75 3.95
CA MET A 1 -24.87 -5.18 3.14
C MET A 1 -25.19 -5.48 1.68
N LYS A 2 -25.17 -4.48 0.80
CA LYS A 2 -25.31 -4.70 -0.65
C LYS A 2 -24.19 -5.64 -1.10
N ASN A 3 -24.52 -6.80 -1.67
CA ASN A 3 -23.55 -7.63 -2.37
C ASN A 3 -23.03 -6.82 -3.55
N ILE A 4 -21.77 -6.38 -3.49
CA ILE A 4 -21.10 -5.80 -4.66
C ILE A 4 -20.80 -6.97 -5.60
N SER A 5 -21.56 -7.08 -6.68
CA SER A 5 -21.28 -8.02 -7.76
C SER A 5 -20.09 -7.49 -8.56
N LEU A 6 -18.98 -8.21 -8.54
CA LEU A 6 -17.77 -7.86 -9.25
C LEU A 6 -17.68 -8.66 -10.55
N GLU A 7 -17.61 -7.99 -11.70
CA GLU A 7 -17.31 -8.65 -12.99
C GLU A 7 -15.79 -8.83 -13.20
N ARG A 8 -14.98 -8.04 -12.50
CA ARG A 8 -13.52 -8.05 -12.52
C ARG A 8 -12.97 -7.82 -11.11
N PRO A 9 -11.71 -8.19 -10.83
CA PRO A 9 -11.14 -7.97 -9.52
C PRO A 9 -11.12 -6.47 -9.15
N LEU A 10 -11.44 -6.17 -7.88
CA LEU A 10 -11.37 -4.83 -7.31
C LEU A 10 -10.17 -4.76 -6.37
N ALA A 11 -9.27 -3.81 -6.58
CA ALA A 11 -8.19 -3.51 -5.64
C ALA A 11 -8.52 -2.22 -4.89
N VAL A 12 -8.59 -2.30 -3.57
CA VAL A 12 -8.63 -1.15 -2.67
C VAL A 12 -7.19 -0.93 -2.20
N ILE A 13 -6.69 0.29 -2.42
CA ILE A 13 -5.33 0.68 -2.08
C ILE A 13 -5.41 1.70 -0.96
N ASP A 14 -4.58 1.50 0.05
CA ASP A 14 -4.40 2.42 1.15
C ASP A 14 -2.92 2.77 1.31
N LEU A 15 -2.64 4.05 1.53
CA LEU A 15 -1.30 4.61 1.61
C LEU A 15 -1.14 5.34 2.92
N GLU A 16 -0.09 5.00 3.66
CA GLU A 16 0.39 5.82 4.76
C GLU A 16 1.59 6.61 4.29
N THR A 17 1.58 7.91 4.53
CA THR A 17 2.61 8.84 4.09
C THR A 17 3.17 9.63 5.28
N THR A 18 4.34 10.23 5.11
CA THR A 18 4.91 11.15 6.13
C THR A 18 4.12 12.46 6.26
N GLY A 19 3.29 12.79 5.27
CA GLY A 19 2.50 14.00 5.16
C GLY A 19 1.69 14.02 3.86
N ILE A 20 1.06 15.15 3.53
CA ILE A 20 0.13 15.27 2.39
C ILE A 20 0.78 15.81 1.10
N GLY A 21 2.04 16.25 1.15
CA GLY A 21 2.72 16.89 0.04
C GLY A 21 3.26 15.89 -0.98
N TYR A 22 2.67 15.82 -2.18
CA TYR A 22 3.05 14.85 -3.21
C TYR A 22 4.52 14.93 -3.68
N TYR A 23 5.20 16.08 -3.49
CA TYR A 23 6.59 16.30 -3.91
C TYR A 23 7.61 16.15 -2.77
N ALA A 24 7.19 16.26 -1.51
CA ALA A 24 8.08 16.31 -0.35
C ALA A 24 7.95 15.07 0.53
N ASP A 25 6.76 14.50 0.62
CA ASP A 25 6.45 13.35 1.46
C ASP A 25 6.70 12.04 0.75
N ARG A 26 6.93 10.99 1.54
CA ARG A 26 7.15 9.63 1.04
C ARG A 26 6.13 8.68 1.61
N ILE A 27 5.86 7.61 0.86
CA ILE A 27 5.05 6.48 1.33
C ILE A 27 5.86 5.71 2.38
N VAL A 28 5.28 5.51 3.56
CA VAL A 28 5.83 4.70 4.66
C VAL A 28 5.24 3.30 4.69
N GLU A 29 4.00 3.14 4.24
CA GLU A 29 3.33 1.85 4.11
C GLU A 29 2.39 1.85 2.89
N PHE A 30 2.30 0.69 2.24
CA PHE A 30 1.44 0.44 1.10
C PHE A 30 0.62 -0.83 1.36
N SER A 31 -0.70 -0.70 1.32
CA SER A 31 -1.64 -1.78 1.58
C SER A 31 -2.59 -1.99 0.41
N VAL A 32 -2.85 -3.25 0.08
CA VAL A 32 -3.79 -3.65 -0.97
C VAL A 32 -4.71 -4.74 -0.47
N LEU A 33 -6.01 -4.48 -0.56
CA LEU A 33 -7.06 -5.48 -0.43
C LEU A 33 -7.66 -5.73 -1.81
N LYS A 34 -7.42 -6.92 -2.36
CA LYS A 34 -7.95 -7.33 -3.66
C LYS A 34 -9.10 -8.30 -3.49
N PHE A 35 -10.28 -7.94 -3.97
CA PHE A 35 -11.44 -8.80 -4.09
C PHE A 35 -11.55 -9.37 -5.50
N TYR A 36 -11.87 -10.65 -5.61
CA TYR A 36 -12.13 -11.33 -6.88
C TYR A 36 -13.64 -11.52 -7.11
N PRO A 37 -14.09 -11.63 -8.38
CA PRO A 37 -15.48 -11.94 -8.74
C PRO A 37 -16.07 -13.17 -8.04
N ASN A 38 -15.24 -14.17 -7.74
CA ASN A 38 -15.65 -15.40 -7.05
C ASN A 38 -15.78 -15.25 -5.53
N GLY A 39 -15.66 -14.03 -4.99
CA GLY A 39 -15.72 -13.75 -3.56
C GLY A 39 -14.42 -13.97 -2.79
N ALA A 40 -13.36 -14.47 -3.44
CA ALA A 40 -12.05 -14.59 -2.79
C ALA A 40 -11.44 -13.21 -2.54
N ALA A 41 -10.67 -13.07 -1.46
CA ALA A 41 -9.96 -11.85 -1.12
C ALA A 41 -8.49 -12.15 -0.80
N ILE A 42 -7.61 -11.24 -1.19
CA ILE A 42 -6.19 -11.27 -0.85
C ILE A 42 -5.82 -9.93 -0.23
N TYR A 43 -5.15 -9.97 0.91
CA TYR A 43 -4.60 -8.79 1.57
C TYR A 43 -3.07 -8.85 1.58
N LYS A 44 -2.43 -7.73 1.26
CA LYS A 44 -0.98 -7.53 1.43
C LYS A 44 -0.72 -6.12 1.93
N SER A 45 0.15 -6.01 2.94
CA SER A 45 0.73 -4.74 3.39
C SER A 45 2.25 -4.85 3.38
N ILE A 46 2.92 -3.78 2.98
CA ILE A 46 4.37 -3.66 3.00
C ILE A 46 4.74 -2.32 3.65
N ARG A 47 5.53 -2.39 4.71
CA ARG A 47 6.13 -1.21 5.34
C ARG A 47 7.51 -0.91 4.75
N VAL A 48 7.67 0.28 4.20
CA VAL A 48 8.93 0.73 3.59
C VAL A 48 9.86 1.23 4.70
N LYS A 49 10.88 0.45 5.03
CA LYS A 49 11.92 0.87 5.97
C LYS A 49 12.93 1.74 5.24
N PHE A 50 12.89 3.05 5.50
CA PHE A 50 13.92 3.95 5.02
C PHE A 50 15.19 3.77 5.85
N LYS A 51 16.11 2.92 5.39
CA LYS A 51 17.46 2.88 5.95
C LYS A 51 18.22 4.07 5.36
N TRP A 52 18.40 5.12 6.15
CA TRP A 52 19.25 6.24 5.78
C TRP A 52 20.63 5.73 5.40
N ILE A 53 21.17 6.25 4.30
CA ILE A 53 22.49 5.91 3.76
C ILE A 53 23.65 6.45 4.64
N ALA A 54 23.42 6.61 5.94
CA ALA A 54 24.45 7.01 6.91
C ALA A 54 25.47 5.88 7.19
N LEU A 55 25.19 4.65 6.77
CA LEU A 55 26.13 3.53 6.87
C LEU A 55 27.15 3.46 5.72
N PHE A 56 27.10 4.37 4.75
CA PHE A 56 28.06 4.45 3.64
C PHE A 56 29.05 5.62 3.73
N TRP A 57 28.96 6.44 4.79
CA TRP A 57 29.85 7.59 5.04
C TRP A 57 30.71 7.47 6.31
N LEU A 58 30.82 6.27 6.88
CA LEU A 58 31.69 5.94 8.01
C LEU A 58 32.60 4.74 7.73
N LYS A 59 32.89 4.48 6.44
CA LYS A 59 34.07 3.73 6.03
C LYS A 59 34.96 4.62 5.17
#